data_AF-A0A927N9A0-F1
#
_entry.id   AF-A0A927N9A0-F1
#
_cell.length_a   1.000
_cell.length_b   1.000
_cell.length_c   1.000
_cell.angle_alpha   90.00
_cell.angle_beta   90.00
_cell.angle_gamma   90.00
#
_symmetry.space_group_name_H-M   'P 1'
#
loop_
_entity.id
_entity.type
_entity.pdbx_description
1 polymer ?
#
loop_
_entity_poly.entity_id
_entity_poly.type
_entity_poly.pdbx_seq_one_letter_code
_entity_poly.pdbx_strand_id
1 'polypeptide(L)' 'MKTVKNKKGKMVTLLNPSEKGAKFADELRNGVKLTNKGELKWDSASGKPERLTKEQRSYRAGYLDARKDSANAFKATKKK' A
#
# COMPACT_ATOMS: atom_id res chain seq x y z
N MET A 1 6.77 -9.78 4.85
CA MET A 1 6.17 -10.02 3.52
C MET A 1 6.10 -11.50 3.29
N LYS A 2 5.00 -12.01 2.73
CA LYS A 2 4.87 -13.45 2.40
C LYS A 2 4.80 -13.63 0.89
N THR A 3 5.63 -14.51 0.34
CA THR A 3 5.55 -14.88 -1.08
C THR A 3 4.72 -16.16 -1.21
N VAL A 4 3.75 -16.16 -2.11
CA VAL A 4 2.89 -17.33 -2.38
C VAL A 4 2.78 -17.56 -3.88
N LYS A 5 2.61 -18.82 -4.28
CA LYS A 5 2.32 -19.19 -5.67
C LYS A 5 0.83 -18.95 -5.93
N ASN A 6 0.51 -18.15 -6.94
CA ASN A 6 -0.88 -17.93 -7.35
C ASN A 6 -1.42 -19.11 -8.19
N LYS A 7 -2.72 -19.11 -8.49
CA LYS A 7 -3.38 -20.15 -9.31
C LYS A 7 -2.75 -20.34 -10.72
N LYS A 8 -2.08 -19.32 -11.24
CA LYS A 8 -1.38 -19.34 -12.55
C LYS A 8 0.09 -19.74 -12.42
N GLY A 9 0.51 -20.22 -11.25
CA GLY A 9 1.88 -20.64 -10.98
C GLY A 9 2.90 -19.52 -10.77
N LYS A 10 2.48 -18.24 -10.79
CA LYS A 10 3.37 -17.09 -10.59
C LYS A 10 3.56 -16.79 -9.11
N MET A 11 4.77 -16.44 -8.72
CA MET A 11 5.08 -15.98 -7.36
C MET A 11 4.55 -14.56 -7.16
N VAL A 12 3.73 -14.36 -6.13
CA VAL A 12 3.18 -13.05 -5.75
C VAL A 12 3.55 -12.73 -4.30
N THR A 13 3.87 -11.46 -4.05
CA THR A 13 4.19 -10.96 -2.70
C THR A 13 2.92 -10.38 -2.08
N LEU A 14 2.53 -10.93 -0.94
CA LEU A 14 1.43 -10.45 -0.11
C LEU A 14 1.95 -9.57 1.02
N LEU A 15 1.27 -8.45 1.22
CA LEU A 15 1.56 -7.49 2.28
C LEU A 15 0.59 -7.70 3.43
N ASN A 16 1.11 -7.65 4.66
CA ASN A 16 0.27 -7.47 5.84
C ASN A 16 -0.22 -6.01 5.95
N PRO A 17 -1.15 -5.68 6.87
CA PRO A 17 -1.68 -4.31 6.98
C PRO A 17 -0.63 -3.24 7.26
N SER A 18 0.40 -3.54 8.06
CA SER A 18 1.48 -2.60 8.38
C SER A 18 2.37 -2.32 7.17
N GLU A 19 2.75 -3.38 6.44
CA GLU A 19 3.53 -3.28 5.20
C GLU A 19 2.77 -2.55 4.09
N LYS A 20 1.45 -2.80 3.99
CA LYS A 20 0.58 -2.07 3.06
C LYS A 20 0.47 -0.60 3.43
N GLY A 21 0.41 -0.29 4.73
CA GLY A 21 0.44 1.09 5.23
C GLY A 21 1.75 1.79 4.88
N ALA A 22 2.90 1.16 5.14
CA ALA A 22 4.21 1.72 4.79
C ALA A 22 4.32 2.01 3.29
N LYS A 23 3.94 1.03 2.44
CA LYS A 23 3.89 1.22 0.99
C LYS A 23 3.02 2.41 0.58
N PHE A 24 1.81 2.54 1.13
CA PHE A 24 0.91 3.63 0.77
C PHE A 24 1.41 5.00 1.22
N ALA A 25 2.09 5.08 2.37
CA ALA A 25 2.73 6.30 2.83
C ALA A 25 3.85 6.74 1.87
N ASP A 26 4.68 5.79 1.42
CA ASP A 26 5.76 6.08 0.47
C ASP A 26 5.23 6.44 -0.93
N GLU A 27 4.19 5.75 -1.40
CA GLU A 27 3.50 6.09 -2.66
C GLU A 27 2.91 7.51 -2.61
N LEU A 28 2.32 7.92 -1.48
CA LEU A 28 1.78 9.27 -1.31
C LEU A 28 2.88 10.34 -1.23
N ARG A 29 3.99 10.06 -0.55
CA ARG A 29 5.14 10.98 -0.45
C ARG A 29 5.77 11.25 -1.81
N ASN A 30 5.95 10.20 -2.62
CA ASN A 30 6.63 10.28 -3.91
C ASN A 30 5.67 10.53 -5.09
N GLY A 31 4.36 10.39 -4.90
CA GLY A 31 3.34 10.60 -5.95
C GLY A 31 3.32 9.53 -7.04
N VAL A 32 3.94 8.37 -6.80
CA VAL A 32 4.13 7.28 -7.77
C VAL A 32 3.70 5.95 -7.18
N LYS A 33 3.32 5.00 -8.04
CA LYS A 33 2.97 3.63 -7.64
C LYS A 33 4.22 2.80 -7.38
N LEU A 34 4.12 1.96 -6.36
CA LEU A 34 5.13 0.97 -6.01
C LEU A 34 4.59 -0.45 -6.20
N THR A 35 5.48 -1.39 -6.48
CA THR A 35 5.17 -2.83 -6.44
C THR A 35 4.99 -3.27 -4.99
N ASN A 36 4.51 -4.49 -4.77
CA ASN A 36 4.49 -5.05 -3.41
C ASN A 36 5.89 -5.37 -2.87
N LYS A 37 6.96 -5.12 -3.64
CA LYS A 37 8.35 -5.21 -3.18
C LYS A 37 8.97 -3.84 -2.85
N GLY A 38 8.22 -2.75 -3.03
CA GLY A 38 8.71 -1.38 -2.82
C GLY A 38 9.44 -0.78 -4.03
N GLU A 39 9.45 -1.47 -5.17
CA GLU A 39 10.08 -0.98 -6.40
C GLU A 39 9.12 -0.05 -7.16
N LEU A 40 9.65 0.90 -7.95
CA LEU A 40 8.83 1.73 -8.83
C LEU A 40 8.05 0.87 -9.81
N LYS A 41 6.74 1.16 -9.93
CA LYS A 41 5.94 0.58 -10.99
C LYS A 41 6.07 1.46 -12.23
N TRP A 42 6.55 0.86 -13.31
CA TRP A 42 6.74 1.53 -14.58
C TRP A 42 5.51 1.38 -15.45
N ASP A 43 5.14 2.47 -16.11
CA ASP A 43 4.12 2.48 -17.13
C ASP A 43 4.68 1.91 -18.43
N SER A 44 4.11 0.80 -18.89
CA SER A 44 4.62 0.04 -20.05
C SER A 44 4.56 0.82 -21.37
N ALA A 45 3.72 1.85 -21.47
CA ALA A 45 3.55 2.62 -22.69
C ALA A 45 4.51 3.82 -22.77
N SER A 46 4.76 4.50 -21.65
CA SER A 46 5.57 5.72 -21.59
C SER A 46 6.99 5.53 -21.08
N GLY A 47 7.31 4.37 -20.48
CA GLY A 47 8.61 4.11 -19.87
C GLY A 47 8.89 4.97 -18.63
N LYS A 48 7.87 5.65 -18.09
CA LYS A 48 7.97 6.54 -16.92
C LYS A 48 7.40 5.85 -15.67
N PRO A 49 7.77 6.30 -14.45
CA PRO A 49 7.11 5.83 -13.24
C PRO A 49 5.61 6.15 -13.28
N GLU A 50 4.79 5.14 -13.00
CA GLU A 50 3.34 5.25 -13.03
C GLU A 50 2.88 6.16 -11.88
N ARG A 51 2.43 7.37 -12.22
CA ARG A 51 1.95 8.34 -11.23
C ARG A 51 0.63 7.92 -10.60
N LEU A 52 0.39 8.36 -9.37
CA LEU A 52 -0.91 8.19 -8.73
C LEU A 52 -1.94 9.14 -9.34
N THR A 53 -3.10 8.60 -9.72
CA THR A 53 -4.28 9.43 -10.03
C THR A 53 -4.85 10.06 -8.76
N LYS A 54 -5.71 11.07 -8.91
CA LYS A 54 -6.36 11.76 -7.77
C LYS A 54 -7.15 10.78 -6.90
N GLU A 55 -7.89 9.86 -7.52
CA GLU A 55 -8.70 8.84 -6.86
C GLU A 55 -7.80 7.86 -6.09
N GLN A 56 -6.69 7.46 -6.70
CA GLN A 56 -5.71 6.57 -6.10
C GLN A 56 -5.01 7.19 -4.90
N ARG A 57 -4.72 8.50 -4.93
CA ARG A 57 -4.19 9.25 -3.78
C ARG A 57 -5.23 9.31 -2.66
N SER A 58 -6.48 9.65 -2.98
CA SER A 58 -7.57 9.73 -2.01
C SER A 58 -7.76 8.40 -1.28
N TYR A 59 -7.82 7.28 -2.02
CA TYR A 59 -7.95 5.95 -1.43
C TYR A 59 -6.81 5.60 -0.46
N ARG A 60 -5.56 5.93 -0.82
CA ARG A 60 -4.39 5.66 0.03
C ARG A 60 -4.43 6.47 1.31
N ALA A 61 -4.77 7.75 1.22
CA ALA A 61 -4.90 8.62 2.39
C ALA A 61 -5.99 8.07 3.33
N GLY A 62 -7.18 7.81 2.80
CA GLY A 62 -8.28 7.25 3.59
C GLY A 62 -7.95 5.89 4.22
N TYR A 63 -7.16 5.05 3.55
CA TYR A 63 -6.68 3.80 4.15
C TYR A 63 -5.79 4.07 5.37
N LEU A 64 -4.84 5.00 5.28
CA LEU A 64 -3.94 5.33 6.39
C LEU A 64 -4.70 5.91 7.59
N ASP A 65 -5.68 6.79 7.33
CA ASP A 65 -6.55 7.36 8.36
C ASP A 65 -7.36 6.26 9.06
N ALA A 66 -7.99 5.37 8.30
CA ALA A 66 -8.72 4.23 8.86
C ALA A 66 -7.84 3.31 9.72
N ARG A 67 -6.57 3.11 9.33
CA ARG A 67 -5.61 2.33 10.14
C ARG A 67 -5.28 3.04 11.47
N LYS A 68 -5.11 4.35 11.45
CA LYS A 68 -4.88 5.17 12.65
C LYS A 68 -6.07 5.12 13.60
N ASP A 69 -7.28 5.30 13.08
CA ASP A 69 -8.51 5.28 13.87
C ASP A 69 -8.76 3.93 14.52
N SER A 70 -8.58 2.84 13.76
CA SER A 70 -8.67 1.48 14.28
C SER A 70 -7.68 1.23 15.43
N ALA A 71 -6.44 1.71 15.31
CA ALA A 71 -5.44 1.57 16.36
C ALA A 71 -5.78 2.39 17.61
N ASN A 72 -6.33 3.60 17.44
CA ASN A 72 -6.76 4.46 18.55
C ASN A 72 -7.95 3.85 19.31
N ALA A 73 -8.95 3.33 18.60
CA ALA A 73 -10.09 2.66 19.20
C ALA A 73 -9.65 1.46 20.06
N PHE A 74 -8.75 0.63 19.54
CA PHE A 74 -8.20 -0.50 20.30
C PHE A 74 -7.40 -0.07 21.53
N LYS A 75 -6.63 1.02 21.45
CA LYS A 75 -5.93 1.57 22.62
C LYS A 75 -6.91 2.09 23.67
N ALA A 76 -8.03 2.69 23.25
CA ALA A 76 -9.04 3.18 24.17
C ALA A 76 -9.70 2.03 24.95
N THR A 77 -9.94 0.87 24.33
CA THR A 77 -10.52 -0.29 25.03
C THR A 77 -9.55 -0.92 26.05
N LYS A 78 -8.25 -0.86 25.77
CA LYS A 78 -7.19 -1.38 26.65
C LYS A 78 -6.80 -0.50 27.83
N LYS A 79 -7.29 0.74 27.88
CA LYS A 79 -7.06 1.68 29.00
C LYS A 79 -8.08 1.53 30.15
N LYS A 80 -8.86 0.44 30.13
CA LYS A 80 -9.73 0.03 31.24
C LYS A 80 -8.96 -0.85 32.20
#